data_AF-A0A2V2RLJ6-F1
#
_entry.id   AF-A0A2V2RLJ6-F1
#
_cell.length_a   1.000
_cell.length_b   1.000
_cell.length_c   1.000
_cell.angle_alpha   90.00
_cell.angle_beta   90.00
_cell.angle_gamma   90.00
#
_symmetry.space_group_name_H-M   'P 1'
#
loop_
_entity.id
_entity.type
_entity.pdbx_description
1 polymer ?
#
loop_
_entity_poly.entity_id
_entity_poly.type
_entity_poly.pdbx_seq_one_letter_code
_entity_poly.pdbx_strand_id
1 'polypeptide(L)'
;MEQLKIVNALLMGVRWRGELSHERVRFVTGEEILLEVVGSDFLQSFKAAGSSPIAQTELDEIVAFLYNAGQNWKRRDYIRRTVYERNLIKYLGYSSKAATTEADWVALFLCSSFRLFDILSVELGGWQLMDNWVAREEALVRAFP
;
A
#
# COMPACT_ATOMS: atom_id res chain seq x y z
N MET A 1 32.48 10.94 -9.94
CA MET A 1 31.52 9.93 -10.45
C MET A 1 30.51 9.70 -9.35
N GLU A 2 29.28 10.20 -9.50
CA GLU A 2 28.18 9.85 -8.58
C GLU A 2 27.87 8.36 -8.74
N GLN A 3 27.79 7.64 -7.61
CA GLN A 3 27.33 6.26 -7.61
C GLN A 3 25.84 6.24 -7.94
N LEU A 4 25.46 5.56 -9.04
CA LEU A 4 24.07 5.39 -9.42
C LEU A 4 23.31 4.61 -8.31
N LYS A 5 22.09 5.08 -8.00
CA LYS A 5 21.24 4.42 -7.01
C LYS A 5 20.75 3.08 -7.54
N ILE A 6 20.95 2.02 -6.76
CA ILE A 6 20.43 0.68 -7.04
C ILE A 6 19.07 0.52 -6.36
N VAL A 7 18.07 0.06 -7.11
CA VAL A 7 16.76 -0.33 -6.59
C VAL A 7 16.65 -1.85 -6.69
N ASN A 8 16.62 -2.50 -5.54
CA ASN A 8 16.54 -3.95 -5.45
C ASN A 8 15.10 -4.43 -5.61
N ALA A 9 14.94 -5.60 -6.22
CA ALA A 9 13.70 -6.35 -6.20
C ALA A 9 13.40 -6.89 -4.79
N LEU A 10 12.12 -7.00 -4.46
CA LEU A 10 11.65 -7.61 -3.23
C LEU A 10 10.87 -8.88 -3.57
N LEU A 11 11.21 -9.97 -2.90
CA LEU A 11 10.47 -11.24 -2.94
C LEU A 11 9.95 -11.52 -1.54
N MET A 12 8.62 -11.63 -1.37
CA MET A 12 7.97 -11.93 -0.09
C MET A 12 8.44 -11.05 1.08
N GLY A 13 8.64 -9.76 0.81
CA GLY A 13 9.09 -8.78 1.82
C GLY A 13 10.61 -8.75 2.07
N VAL A 14 11.39 -9.62 1.42
CA VAL A 14 12.84 -9.69 1.56
C VAL A 14 13.51 -9.20 0.28
N ARG A 15 14.69 -8.56 0.39
CA ARG A 15 15.49 -8.20 -0.79
C ARG A 15 15.93 -9.47 -1.53
N TRP A 16 15.63 -9.51 -2.82
CA TRP A 16 16.11 -10.55 -3.70
C TRP A 16 17.64 -10.49 -3.82
N ARG A 17 18.27 -11.65 -3.98
CA ARG A 17 19.73 -11.82 -4.08
C ARG A 17 20.10 -12.88 -5.14
N GLY A 18 19.33 -12.98 -6.22
CA GLY A 18 19.61 -13.90 -7.33
C GLY A 18 20.78 -13.42 -8.19
N GLU A 19 20.96 -14.02 -9.38
CA GLU A 19 21.88 -13.46 -10.38
C GLU A 19 21.47 -12.03 -10.73
N LEU A 20 22.28 -11.08 -10.27
CA LEU A 20 22.00 -9.66 -10.35
C LEU A 20 22.43 -9.13 -11.72
N SER A 21 21.49 -9.07 -12.67
CA SER A 21 21.62 -8.15 -13.79
C SER A 21 20.91 -6.85 -13.45
N HIS A 22 21.54 -5.73 -13.82
CA HIS A 22 20.96 -4.40 -13.61
C HIS A 22 20.71 -3.76 -14.96
N GLU A 23 19.52 -3.19 -15.12
CA GLU A 23 19.18 -2.35 -16.24
C GLU A 23 19.28 -0.88 -15.82
N ARG A 24 19.93 -0.08 -16.66
CA ARG A 24 19.99 1.36 -16.45
C ARG A 24 18.73 1.99 -17.01
N VAL A 25 17.95 2.60 -16.13
CA VAL A 25 16.74 3.35 -16.51
C VAL A 25 17.03 4.83 -16.40
N ARG A 26 16.85 5.53 -17.51
CA ARG A 26 16.88 7.00 -17.56
C ARG A 26 15.45 7.52 -17.53
N PHE A 27 15.20 8.48 -16.65
CA PHE A 27 13.90 9.11 -16.52
C PHE A 27 13.79 10.41 -17.34
N VAL A 28 12.55 10.92 -17.45
CA VAL A 28 12.23 12.17 -18.15
C VAL A 28 12.94 13.40 -17.57
N THR A 29 13.32 13.36 -16.29
CA THR A 29 14.08 14.41 -15.62
C THR A 29 15.58 14.38 -15.91
N GLY A 30 16.06 13.36 -16.65
CA GLY A 30 17.48 13.13 -16.91
C GLY A 30 18.19 12.32 -15.83
N GLU A 31 17.52 12.03 -14.71
CA GLU A 31 18.04 11.17 -13.65
C GLU A 31 18.18 9.71 -14.13
N GLU A 32 19.18 9.01 -13.59
CA GLU A 32 19.45 7.61 -13.91
C GLU A 32 19.46 6.75 -12.64
N ILE A 33 18.88 5.56 -12.72
CA ILE A 33 18.98 4.53 -11.67
C ILE A 33 19.32 3.18 -12.29
N LEU A 34 19.81 2.28 -11.45
CA LEU A 34 19.97 0.87 -11.77
C LEU A 34 18.81 0.09 -11.16
N LEU A 35 17.96 -0.48 -12.01
CA LEU A 35 16.92 -1.42 -11.59
C LEU A 35 17.45 -2.84 -11.67
N GLU A 36 17.23 -3.60 -10.61
CA GLU A 36 17.49 -5.04 -10.64
C GLU A 36 16.51 -5.72 -11.61
N VAL A 37 17.05 -6.42 -12.60
CA VAL A 37 16.25 -7.13 -13.60
C VAL A 37 15.87 -8.48 -13.01
N VAL A 38 14.56 -8.71 -13.04
CA VAL A 38 13.95 -9.90 -12.46
C VAL A 38 13.75 -10.94 -13.57
N GLY A 39 14.63 -11.95 -13.60
CA GLY A 39 14.60 -13.03 -14.59
C GLY A 39 13.68 -14.21 -14.25
N SER A 40 13.74 -15.27 -15.06
CA SER A 40 13.01 -16.52 -14.87
C SER A 40 13.19 -17.10 -13.47
N ASP A 41 14.38 -16.97 -12.91
CA ASP A 41 14.77 -17.61 -11.66
C ASP A 41 14.04 -16.99 -10.46
N PHE A 42 13.78 -15.68 -10.51
CA PHE A 42 12.94 -15.02 -9.53
C PHE A 42 11.50 -15.53 -9.60
N LEU A 43 10.94 -15.68 -10.81
CA LEU A 43 9.57 -16.18 -10.98
C LEU A 43 9.44 -17.62 -10.51
N GLN A 44 10.46 -18.46 -10.78
CA GLN A 44 10.53 -19.82 -10.26
C GLN A 44 10.61 -19.82 -8.74
N SER A 45 11.44 -18.96 -8.15
CA SER A 45 11.57 -18.82 -6.69
C SER A 45 10.28 -18.30 -6.05
N PHE A 46 9.58 -17.37 -6.70
CA PHE A 46 8.26 -16.89 -6.28
C PHE A 46 7.22 -18.01 -6.26
N LYS A 47 7.20 -18.85 -7.30
CA LYS A 47 6.30 -20.02 -7.37
C LYS A 47 6.67 -21.08 -6.33
N ALA A 48 7.97 -21.34 -6.15
CA ALA A 48 8.48 -22.32 -5.20
C ALA A 48 8.29 -21.90 -3.74
N ALA A 49 8.25 -20.59 -3.45
CA ALA A 49 7.97 -20.06 -2.12
C ALA A 49 6.56 -20.43 -1.59
N GLY A 50 5.68 -20.96 -2.46
CA GLY A 50 4.39 -21.53 -2.07
C GLY A 50 3.29 -20.48 -1.90
N SER A 51 2.12 -20.96 -1.46
CA SER A 51 0.95 -20.11 -1.19
C SER A 51 1.26 -19.10 -0.09
N SER A 52 1.01 -17.82 -0.38
CA SER A 52 1.17 -16.72 0.56
C SER A 52 0.34 -16.99 1.83
N PRO A 53 0.87 -16.67 3.04
CA PRO A 53 0.13 -16.74 4.30
C PRO A 53 -1.21 -15.99 4.27
N ILE A 54 -1.35 -15.04 3.33
CA ILE A 54 -2.57 -14.26 3.14
C ILE A 54 -3.82 -15.11 2.88
N ALA A 55 -3.67 -16.31 2.30
CA ALA A 55 -4.79 -17.21 2.05
C ALA A 55 -5.39 -17.80 3.35
N GLN A 56 -4.63 -17.75 4.44
CA GLN A 56 -5.02 -18.21 5.78
C GLN A 56 -5.28 -17.02 6.72
N THR A 57 -5.11 -15.79 6.26
CA THR A 57 -5.36 -14.58 7.05
C THR A 57 -6.83 -14.21 6.93
N GLU A 58 -7.45 -13.92 8.06
CA GLU A 58 -8.85 -13.51 8.08
C GLU A 58 -9.04 -12.18 7.37
N LEU A 59 -10.20 -12.00 6.73
CA LEU A 59 -10.46 -10.84 5.88
C LEU A 59 -10.45 -9.52 6.67
N ASP A 60 -10.93 -9.54 7.91
CA ASP A 60 -10.92 -8.39 8.82
C ASP A 60 -9.50 -7.96 9.17
N GLU A 61 -8.58 -8.89 9.41
CA GLU A 61 -7.16 -8.60 9.64
C GLU A 61 -6.51 -7.95 8.41
N ILE A 62 -6.82 -8.45 7.21
CA ILE A 62 -6.35 -7.87 5.95
C ILE A 62 -6.88 -6.43 5.79
N VAL A 63 -8.19 -6.24 6.02
CA VAL A 63 -8.84 -4.93 5.90
C VAL A 63 -8.30 -3.94 6.95
N ALA A 64 -8.11 -4.38 8.19
CA ALA A 64 -7.55 -3.57 9.27
C ALA A 64 -6.09 -3.17 8.96
N PHE A 65 -5.29 -4.10 8.44
CA PHE A 65 -3.93 -3.80 7.99
C PHE A 65 -3.93 -2.73 6.89
N LEU A 66 -4.75 -2.89 5.85
CA LEU A 66 -4.85 -1.92 4.74
C LEU A 66 -5.30 -0.55 5.24
N TYR A 67 -6.30 -0.51 6.12
CA TYR A 67 -6.76 0.73 6.72
C TYR A 67 -5.65 1.44 7.50
N ASN A 68 -4.95 0.71 8.38
CA ASN A 68 -3.83 1.26 9.16
C ASN A 68 -2.70 1.75 8.27
N ALA A 69 -2.37 1.01 7.20
CA ALA A 69 -1.43 1.47 6.20
C ALA A 69 -1.93 2.78 5.54
N GLY A 70 -3.20 2.85 5.14
CA GLY A 70 -3.82 4.05 4.59
C GLY A 70 -3.77 5.25 5.53
N GLN A 71 -4.02 5.06 6.83
CA GLN A 71 -3.89 6.13 7.84
C GLN A 71 -2.46 6.64 7.95
N ASN A 72 -1.46 5.76 7.87
CA ASN A 72 -0.06 6.20 7.80
C ASN A 72 0.21 7.02 6.53
N TRP A 73 -0.36 6.63 5.38
CA TRP A 73 -0.21 7.39 4.13
C TRP A 73 -0.92 8.75 4.15
N LYS A 74 -1.96 8.96 4.97
CA LYS A 74 -2.57 10.31 5.16
C LYS A 74 -1.64 11.28 5.87
N ARG A 75 -0.73 10.77 6.69
CA ARG A 75 0.18 11.59 7.49
C ARG A 75 1.31 12.16 6.64
N ARG A 76 1.48 13.49 6.69
CA ARG A 76 2.51 14.22 5.93
C ARG A 76 3.93 13.98 6.44
N ASP A 77 4.07 13.62 7.71
CA ASP A 77 5.35 13.30 8.37
C ASP A 77 5.75 11.82 8.18
N TYR A 78 4.91 11.00 7.55
CA TYR A 78 5.22 9.60 7.33
C TYR A 78 6.38 9.44 6.33
N ILE A 79 7.49 8.85 6.80
CA ILE A 79 8.76 8.78 6.05
C ILE A 79 8.57 8.16 4.66
N ARG A 80 7.79 7.08 4.52
CA ARG A 80 7.60 6.43 3.23
C ARG A 80 6.83 7.32 2.25
N ARG A 81 5.84 8.08 2.73
CA ARG A 81 5.12 9.08 1.94
C ARG A 81 6.09 10.15 1.45
N THR A 82 6.90 10.72 2.34
CA THR A 82 7.87 11.77 1.99
C THR A 82 8.88 11.29 0.96
N VAL A 83 9.40 10.06 1.10
CA VAL A 83 10.32 9.46 0.14
C VAL A 83 9.63 9.21 -1.21
N TYR A 84 8.38 8.75 -1.19
CA TYR A 84 7.58 8.55 -2.39
C TYR A 84 7.35 9.87 -3.16
N GLU A 85 6.85 10.91 -2.49
CA GLU A 85 6.63 12.23 -3.09
C GLU A 85 7.93 12.81 -3.67
N ARG A 86 9.05 12.71 -2.93
CA ARG A 86 10.37 13.14 -3.42
C ARG A 86 10.82 12.37 -4.66
N ASN A 87 10.57 11.06 -4.71
CA ASN A 87 10.91 10.25 -5.87
C ASN A 87 10.04 10.59 -7.09
N LEU A 88 8.75 10.88 -6.91
CA LEU A 88 7.87 11.33 -8.00
C LEU A 88 8.36 12.65 -8.60
N ILE A 89 8.75 13.60 -7.76
CA ILE A 89 9.32 14.88 -8.23
C ILE A 89 10.65 14.63 -8.93
N LYS A 90 11.56 13.89 -8.27
CA LYS A 90 12.93 13.67 -8.76
C LYS A 90 12.98 12.89 -10.07
N TYR A 91 12.24 11.77 -10.16
CA TYR A 91 12.34 10.86 -11.30
C TYR A 91 11.23 11.09 -12.31
N LEU A 92 10.00 11.43 -11.91
CA LEU A 92 8.89 11.57 -12.87
C LEU A 92 8.61 13.03 -13.26
N GLY A 93 9.30 14.00 -12.66
CA GLY A 93 9.13 15.42 -12.98
C GLY A 93 7.81 16.02 -12.46
N TYR A 94 7.19 15.37 -11.47
CA TYR A 94 5.93 15.84 -10.91
C TYR A 94 6.14 17.16 -10.17
N SER A 95 5.13 18.04 -10.22
CA SER A 95 5.09 19.16 -9.27
C SER A 95 4.87 18.65 -7.84
N SER A 96 5.27 19.43 -6.84
CA SER A 96 5.02 19.08 -5.43
C SER A 96 3.53 18.81 -5.15
N LYS A 97 2.64 19.61 -5.75
CA LYS A 97 1.18 19.43 -5.63
C LYS A 97 0.71 18.13 -6.29
N ALA A 98 1.22 17.79 -7.47
CA ALA A 98 0.88 16.53 -8.14
C ALA A 98 1.38 15.32 -7.34
N ALA A 99 2.62 15.35 -6.86
CA ALA A 99 3.19 14.27 -6.04
C ALA A 99 2.40 14.07 -4.73
N THR A 100 1.99 15.16 -4.09
CA THR A 100 1.07 15.14 -2.95
C THR A 100 -0.25 14.45 -3.30
N THR A 101 -0.82 14.79 -4.45
CA THR A 101 -2.11 14.26 -4.90
C THR A 101 -2.01 12.75 -5.13
N GLU A 102 -0.95 12.26 -5.75
CA GLU A 102 -0.68 10.82 -5.90
C GLU A 102 -0.58 10.10 -4.54
N ALA A 103 0.14 10.68 -3.58
CA ALA A 103 0.22 10.11 -2.24
C ALA A 103 -1.14 10.08 -1.52
N ASP A 104 -1.99 11.08 -1.75
CA ASP A 104 -3.36 11.13 -1.23
C ASP A 104 -4.25 10.06 -1.89
N TRP A 105 -4.04 9.75 -3.18
CA TRP A 105 -4.71 8.62 -3.85
C TRP A 105 -4.33 7.28 -3.21
N VAL A 106 -3.06 7.05 -2.90
CA VAL A 106 -2.63 5.82 -2.18
C VAL A 106 -3.39 5.70 -0.86
N ALA A 107 -3.47 6.78 -0.08
CA ALA A 107 -4.20 6.78 1.18
C ALA A 107 -5.70 6.50 0.99
N LEU A 108 -6.32 7.07 -0.04
CA LEU A 108 -7.72 6.87 -0.37
C LEU A 108 -8.02 5.41 -0.69
N PHE A 109 -7.26 4.81 -1.63
CA PHE A 109 -7.48 3.41 -2.04
C PHE A 109 -7.27 2.41 -0.90
N LEU A 110 -6.32 2.67 -0.01
CA LEU A 110 -6.09 1.81 1.15
C LEU A 110 -7.19 1.96 2.22
N CYS A 111 -7.83 3.12 2.32
CA CYS A 111 -8.89 3.37 3.30
C CYS A 111 -10.31 3.07 2.78
N SER A 112 -10.53 3.04 1.46
CA SER A 112 -11.87 2.94 0.87
C SER A 112 -12.58 1.62 1.19
N SER A 113 -11.81 0.55 1.41
CA SER A 113 -12.34 -0.79 1.65
C SER A 113 -12.86 -1.00 3.07
N PHE A 114 -12.40 -0.21 4.05
CA PHE A 114 -12.75 -0.39 5.45
C PHE A 114 -14.26 -0.21 5.70
N ARG A 115 -14.85 0.87 5.17
CA ARG A 115 -16.30 1.10 5.29
C ARG A 115 -17.14 0.05 4.56
N LEU A 116 -16.63 -0.49 3.45
CA LEU A 116 -17.32 -1.56 2.73
C LEU A 116 -17.33 -2.85 3.54
N PHE A 117 -16.27 -3.15 4.28
CA PHE A 117 -16.23 -4.32 5.15
C PHE A 117 -17.19 -4.21 6.33
N ASP A 118 -17.27 -3.04 6.97
CA ASP A 118 -18.24 -2.81 8.05
C ASP A 118 -19.68 -2.96 7.54
N ILE A 119 -19.98 -2.39 6.37
CA ILE A 119 -21.30 -2.52 5.73
C ILE A 119 -21.57 -3.98 5.35
N LEU A 120 -20.64 -4.67 4.70
CA LEU A 120 -20.83 -6.07 4.30
C LEU A 120 -20.96 -6.99 5.51
N SER A 121 -20.21 -6.76 6.59
CA SER A 121 -20.32 -7.55 7.82
C SER A 121 -21.67 -7.34 8.50
N VAL A 122 -22.20 -6.12 8.49
CA VAL A 122 -23.55 -5.81 9.01
C VAL A 122 -24.65 -6.40 8.13
N GLU A 123 -24.55 -6.23 6.81
CA GLU A 123 -25.54 -6.67 5.82
C GLU A 123 -25.56 -8.21 5.64
N LEU A 124 -24.41 -8.89 5.82
CA LEU A 124 -24.29 -10.36 5.69
C LEU A 124 -24.59 -11.12 7.00
N GLY A 125 -25.12 -10.45 8.03
CA GLY A 125 -25.62 -11.13 9.22
C GLY A 125 -24.74 -11.02 10.48
N GLY A 126 -23.79 -10.08 10.53
CA GLY A 126 -23.06 -9.69 11.74
C GLY A 126 -23.96 -8.93 12.72
N TRP A 127 -25.04 -9.57 13.19
CA TRP A 127 -26.06 -8.99 14.07
C TRP A 127 -25.55 -8.69 15.48
N GLN A 128 -24.30 -9.03 15.80
CA GLN A 128 -23.68 -8.79 17.10
C GLN A 128 -23.38 -7.30 17.37
N LEU A 129 -23.42 -6.44 16.34
CA LEU A 129 -23.26 -4.98 16.47
C LEU A 129 -24.58 -4.22 16.59
N MET A 130 -25.74 -4.88 16.44
CA MET A 130 -27.05 -4.24 16.49
C MET A 130 -27.57 -3.94 17.91
N ASP A 131 -26.85 -4.37 18.96
CA ASP A 131 -27.22 -4.04 20.35
C ASP A 131 -26.67 -2.69 20.83
N ASN A 132 -25.82 -2.02 20.04
CA ASN A 132 -25.20 -0.78 20.45
C ASN A 132 -25.94 0.44 19.87
N TRP A 133 -26.14 1.42 20.75
CA TRP A 133 -26.72 2.71 20.40
C TRP A 133 -25.85 3.43 19.36
N VAL A 134 -26.49 3.89 18.28
CA VAL A 134 -25.79 4.61 17.21
C VAL A 134 -25.77 6.10 17.54
N ALA A 135 -24.59 6.72 17.52
CA ALA A 135 -24.45 8.16 17.71
C ALA A 135 -24.99 8.91 16.49
N ARG A 136 -25.99 9.77 16.71
CA ARG A 136 -26.59 10.63 15.70
C ARG A 136 -26.66 12.05 16.26
N GLU A 137 -25.79 12.91 15.73
CA GLU A 137 -25.61 14.30 16.20
C GLU A 137 -25.29 14.34 17.70
N GLU A 138 -26.20 14.80 18.55
CA GLU A 138 -26.00 14.89 20.02
C GLU A 138 -26.68 13.77 20.81
N ALA A 139 -27.27 12.76 20.15
CA ALA A 139 -28.00 11.69 20.83
C ALA A 139 -27.55 10.28 20.39
N LEU A 140 -27.66 9.35 21.34
CA LEU A 140 -27.56 7.92 21.08
C LEU A 140 -28.97 7.42 20.76
N VAL A 141 -29.16 6.83 19.57
CA VAL A 141 -30.47 6.29 19.14
C VAL A 141 -30.38 4.78 19.00
N ARG A 142 -31.37 4.06 19.56
CA ARG A 142 -31.45 2.61 19.43
C ARG A 142 -31.80 2.24 17.99
N ALA A 143 -31.08 1.30 17.42
CA ALA A 143 -31.37 0.81 16.07
C ALA A 143 -32.66 -0.05 16.13
N PHE A 144 -33.79 0.56 15.74
CA PHE A 144 -35.18 0.06 15.63
C PHE A 144 -36.12 0.22 16.85
N PRO A 145 -37.46 0.37 16.60
CA PRO A 145 -38.51 0.37 17.64
C PRO A 145 -38.61 -0.97 18.38
#